data_AF-A0A369K4R6-F1
#
_entry.id   AF-A0A369K4R6-F1
#
_cell.length_a   1.000
_cell.length_b   1.000
_cell.length_c   1.000
_cell.angle_alpha   90.00
_cell.angle_beta   90.00
_cell.angle_gamma   90.00
#
_symmetry.space_group_name_H-M   'P 1'
#
loop_
_entity.id
_entity.type
_entity.pdbx_description
1 polymer ?
#
loop_
_entity_poly.entity_id
_entity_poly.type
_entity_poly.pdbx_seq_one_letter_code
_entity_poly.pdbx_strand_id
1 'polypeptide(L)'
;MPKERRKRSGGHEPSVKLMKREVAVQDNIIEDVAIVGATEASGTEIPEQNAAEPRSTLKKKEKHQLKRDAFLQRLETTDSPYSKSHARRVKRKAKEQIASGLGDMQLAIAALDDDMPPAVQDSVHSTEGNDTESQIKSQTKPGMIGEGKKATLSKSQRKRALQLEQIRHPLILSNPDFASNPFQTIRTHAQNTLLKHQAPA
;
A
#
# COMPACT_ATOMS: atom_id res chain seq x y z
N MET A 1 -9.55 9.50 -60.94
CA MET A 1 -8.75 8.74 -59.96
C MET A 1 -9.62 8.41 -58.74
N PRO A 2 -9.80 7.14 -58.37
CA PRO A 2 -10.62 6.76 -57.22
C PRO A 2 -9.85 7.01 -55.91
N LYS A 3 -10.50 7.67 -54.94
CA LYS A 3 -9.91 7.95 -53.63
C LYS A 3 -9.97 6.70 -52.73
N GLU A 4 -8.81 6.23 -52.29
CA GLU A 4 -8.68 5.16 -51.29
C GLU A 4 -9.32 5.57 -49.95
N ARG A 5 -10.28 4.77 -49.48
CA ARG A 5 -10.84 4.91 -48.13
C ARG A 5 -9.97 4.11 -47.15
N ARG A 6 -9.22 4.82 -46.28
CA ARG A 6 -8.52 4.20 -45.14
C ARG A 6 -9.53 3.50 -44.22
N LYS A 7 -9.41 2.18 -44.07
CA LYS A 7 -10.14 1.41 -43.05
C LYS A 7 -9.60 1.80 -41.67
N ARG A 8 -10.49 2.16 -40.75
CA ARG A 8 -10.16 2.40 -39.34
C ARG A 8 -9.82 1.06 -38.68
N SER A 9 -8.55 0.82 -38.38
CA SER A 9 -8.10 -0.23 -37.46
C SER A 9 -8.38 0.20 -36.02
N GLY A 10 -9.65 0.14 -35.64
CA GLY A 10 -10.14 0.54 -34.32
C GLY A 10 -10.83 -0.62 -33.61
N GLY A 11 -10.16 -1.76 -33.47
CA GLY A 11 -10.63 -2.88 -32.67
C GLY A 11 -9.48 -3.41 -31.83
N HIS A 12 -9.56 -3.28 -30.51
CA HIS A 12 -8.69 -4.02 -29.60
C HIS A 12 -8.90 -5.51 -29.80
N GLU A 13 -7.83 -6.30 -29.71
CA GLU A 13 -7.94 -7.77 -29.70
C GLU A 13 -8.75 -8.23 -28.48
N PRO A 14 -9.65 -9.22 -28.63
CA PRO A 14 -10.38 -9.75 -27.50
C PRO A 14 -9.43 -10.48 -26.55
N SER A 15 -9.54 -10.20 -25.25
CA SER A 15 -8.68 -10.79 -24.21
C SER A 15 -8.75 -12.32 -24.21
N VAL A 16 -7.59 -12.97 -24.07
CA VAL A 16 -7.45 -14.42 -23.93
C VAL A 16 -8.30 -14.94 -22.76
N LYS A 17 -9.22 -15.85 -23.04
CA LYS A 17 -10.04 -16.53 -22.02
C LYS A 17 -9.18 -17.60 -21.35
N LEU A 18 -8.82 -17.39 -20.09
CA LEU A 18 -8.14 -18.42 -19.30
C LEU A 18 -9.14 -19.54 -18.96
N MET A 19 -8.75 -20.79 -19.19
CA MET A 19 -9.51 -21.96 -18.75
C MET A 19 -9.63 -21.94 -17.22
N LYS A 20 -10.84 -22.24 -16.73
CA LYS A 20 -11.12 -22.36 -15.29
C LYS A 20 -10.21 -23.44 -14.72
N ARG A 21 -9.36 -23.08 -13.76
CA ARG A 21 -8.60 -24.06 -12.97
C ARG A 21 -9.59 -24.76 -12.05
N GLU A 22 -9.80 -26.04 -12.28
CA GLU A 22 -10.37 -26.93 -11.28
C GLU A 22 -9.26 -27.27 -10.30
N VAL A 23 -9.34 -26.72 -9.09
CA VAL A 23 -8.48 -27.11 -7.98
C VAL A 23 -9.14 -28.33 -7.34
N ALA A 24 -8.74 -29.53 -7.75
CA ALA A 24 -8.98 -30.73 -6.98
C ALA A 24 -7.76 -30.92 -6.06
N VAL A 25 -7.89 -30.51 -4.79
CA VAL A 25 -7.00 -30.98 -3.74
C VAL A 25 -7.37 -32.45 -3.54
N GLN A 26 -6.42 -33.37 -3.70
CA GLN A 26 -6.65 -34.78 -3.42
C GLN A 26 -6.80 -34.96 -1.91
N ASP A 27 -7.86 -35.65 -1.49
CA ASP A 27 -8.19 -35.90 -0.08
C ASP A 27 -7.13 -36.73 0.68
N ASN A 28 -6.11 -37.24 -0.01
CA ASN A 28 -5.08 -38.12 0.55
C ASN A 28 -3.93 -37.38 1.27
N ILE A 29 -4.01 -36.05 1.48
CA ILE A 29 -2.95 -35.23 2.11
C ILE A 29 -3.37 -34.67 3.49
N ILE A 30 -4.59 -34.95 3.95
CA ILE A 30 -5.04 -34.50 5.27
C ILE A 30 -4.75 -35.62 6.27
N GLU A 31 -3.68 -35.47 7.06
CA GLU A 31 -3.44 -36.27 8.26
C GLU A 31 -4.37 -35.76 9.37
N ASP A 32 -5.32 -36.59 9.79
CA ASP A 32 -6.22 -36.30 10.91
C ASP A 32 -5.45 -36.35 12.23
N VAL A 33 -5.10 -35.17 12.75
CA VAL A 33 -4.57 -35.02 14.11
C VAL A 33 -5.73 -35.18 15.11
N ALA A 34 -5.77 -36.33 15.77
CA ALA A 34 -6.75 -36.64 16.81
C ALA A 34 -6.57 -35.72 18.03
N ILE A 35 -7.35 -34.64 18.09
CA ILE A 35 -7.56 -33.86 19.31
C ILE A 35 -8.62 -34.58 20.14
N VAL A 36 -8.17 -35.17 21.26
CA VAL A 36 -9.01 -35.79 22.27
C VAL A 36 -9.92 -34.73 22.89
N GLY A 37 -11.24 -34.85 22.69
CA GLY A 37 -12.24 -34.16 23.49
C GLY A 37 -13.27 -33.33 22.74
N ALA A 38 -14.06 -33.94 21.85
CA ALA A 38 -15.39 -33.47 21.45
C ALA A 38 -16.09 -34.54 20.59
N THR A 39 -16.37 -35.71 21.19
CA THR A 39 -17.33 -36.63 20.61
C THR A 39 -18.73 -36.11 20.92
N GLU A 40 -19.57 -36.06 19.88
CA GLU A 40 -21.02 -35.78 19.89
C GLU A 40 -21.47 -34.33 19.61
N ALA A 41 -21.19 -33.85 18.40
CA ALA A 41 -22.12 -32.98 17.69
C ALA A 41 -22.13 -33.34 16.19
N SER A 42 -23.24 -33.91 15.73
CA SER A 42 -23.51 -34.26 14.33
C SER A 42 -23.39 -33.02 13.43
N GLY A 43 -22.58 -33.11 12.37
CA GLY A 43 -22.26 -32.04 11.42
C GLY A 43 -23.42 -31.51 10.54
N THR A 44 -24.66 -31.70 10.96
CA THR A 44 -25.88 -31.25 10.27
C THR A 44 -26.48 -29.96 10.83
N GLU A 45 -26.01 -29.42 11.96
CA GLU A 45 -26.63 -28.25 12.61
C GLU A 45 -25.91 -26.90 12.36
N ILE A 46 -24.80 -26.88 11.62
CA ILE A 46 -24.01 -25.65 11.44
C ILE A 46 -24.48 -24.72 10.28
N PRO A 47 -25.34 -25.11 9.29
CA PRO A 47 -25.80 -24.12 8.30
C PRO A 47 -27.06 -23.34 8.72
N GLU A 48 -27.65 -23.57 9.90
CA GLU A 48 -28.88 -22.85 10.31
C GLU A 48 -28.64 -21.49 10.95
N GLN A 49 -27.43 -21.21 11.47
CA GLN A 49 -27.16 -19.95 12.17
C GLN A 49 -26.85 -18.75 11.25
N ASN A 50 -26.67 -18.97 9.94
CA ASN A 50 -26.54 -17.91 8.93
C ASN A 50 -27.83 -17.67 8.12
N ALA A 51 -28.95 -18.31 8.49
CA ALA A 51 -30.22 -18.18 7.77
C ALA A 51 -31.06 -16.95 8.18
N ALA A 52 -30.57 -16.10 9.09
CA ALA A 52 -31.31 -14.97 9.66
C ALA A 52 -31.00 -13.61 9.01
N GLU A 53 -30.44 -13.56 7.79
CA GLU A 53 -30.55 -12.35 6.98
C GLU A 53 -31.88 -12.37 6.22
N PRO A 54 -32.74 -11.33 6.37
CA PRO A 54 -34.00 -11.28 5.65
C PRO A 54 -33.67 -11.25 4.15
N ARG A 55 -33.90 -12.38 3.47
CA ARG A 55 -33.91 -12.44 2.01
C ARG A 55 -34.88 -11.36 1.56
N SER A 56 -34.35 -10.24 1.09
CA SER A 56 -35.15 -9.05 0.77
C SER A 56 -36.21 -9.41 -0.28
N THR A 57 -37.43 -9.69 0.20
CA THR A 57 -38.65 -9.93 -0.60
C THR A 57 -39.15 -8.65 -1.25
N LEU A 58 -38.29 -7.64 -1.34
CA LEU A 58 -38.59 -6.35 -1.93
C LEU A 58 -39.05 -6.57 -3.37
N LYS A 59 -40.23 -6.02 -3.67
CA LYS A 59 -40.78 -6.00 -5.02
C LYS A 59 -39.79 -5.28 -5.92
N LYS A 60 -39.75 -5.63 -7.22
CA LYS A 60 -38.86 -4.97 -8.20
C LYS A 60 -38.96 -3.43 -8.15
N LYS A 61 -40.17 -2.92 -7.89
CA LYS A 61 -40.44 -1.48 -7.71
C LYS A 61 -39.70 -0.88 -6.51
N GLU A 62 -39.76 -1.54 -5.35
CA GLU A 62 -39.09 -1.10 -4.12
C GLU A 62 -37.57 -1.14 -4.28
N LYS A 63 -37.02 -2.19 -4.93
CA LYS A 63 -35.59 -2.27 -5.27
C LYS A 63 -35.17 -1.12 -6.19
N HIS A 64 -36.01 -0.74 -7.14
CA HIS A 64 -35.73 0.38 -8.04
C HIS A 64 -35.79 1.73 -7.33
N GLN A 65 -36.75 1.91 -6.41
CA GLN A 65 -36.84 3.11 -5.57
C GLN A 65 -35.63 3.25 -4.66
N LEU A 66 -35.25 2.19 -3.93
CA LEU A 66 -34.04 2.16 -3.12
C LEU A 66 -32.78 2.50 -3.92
N LYS A 67 -32.66 2.00 -5.16
CA LYS A 67 -31.54 2.36 -6.05
C LYS A 67 -31.56 3.84 -6.43
N ARG A 68 -32.74 4.38 -6.73
CA ARG A 68 -32.91 5.80 -7.08
C ARG A 68 -32.59 6.69 -5.88
N ASP A 69 -33.09 6.35 -4.70
CA ASP A 69 -32.89 7.12 -3.48
C ASP A 69 -31.42 7.08 -3.04
N ALA A 70 -30.79 5.89 -3.08
CA ALA A 70 -29.35 5.75 -2.83
C ALA A 70 -28.50 6.54 -3.84
N PHE A 71 -28.96 6.63 -5.09
CA PHE A 71 -28.27 7.44 -6.11
C PHE A 71 -28.42 8.95 -5.84
N LEU A 72 -29.61 9.43 -5.46
CA LEU A 72 -29.83 10.82 -5.08
C LEU A 72 -29.01 11.20 -3.84
N GLN A 73 -28.99 10.35 -2.81
CA GLN A 73 -28.17 10.56 -1.62
C GLN A 73 -26.66 10.59 -1.97
N ARG A 74 -26.22 9.79 -2.95
CA ARG A 74 -24.84 9.85 -3.45
C ARG A 74 -24.55 11.16 -4.17
N LEU A 75 -25.51 11.71 -4.92
CA LEU A 75 -25.35 13.01 -5.57
C LEU A 75 -25.28 14.14 -4.54
N GLU A 76 -26.20 14.14 -3.57
CA GLU A 76 -26.23 15.12 -2.47
C GLU A 76 -24.94 15.10 -1.64
N THR A 77 -24.39 13.92 -1.36
CA THR A 77 -23.09 13.80 -0.66
C THR A 77 -21.89 14.20 -1.52
N THR A 78 -22.01 14.13 -2.85
CA THR A 78 -20.95 14.60 -3.76
C THR A 78 -20.99 16.09 -4.05
N ASP A 79 -22.13 16.74 -3.83
CA ASP A 79 -22.29 18.19 -3.85
C ASP A 79 -21.75 18.81 -2.56
N SER A 80 -20.46 18.59 -2.31
CA SER A 80 -19.70 19.48 -1.44
C SER A 80 -19.80 20.88 -2.06
N PRO A 81 -20.31 21.90 -1.35
CA PRO A 81 -20.50 23.27 -1.87
C PRO A 81 -19.18 23.92 -2.30
N TYR A 82 -18.06 23.27 -2.02
CA TYR A 82 -16.74 23.73 -2.40
C TYR A 82 -16.06 22.79 -3.40
N SER A 83 -15.24 23.40 -4.26
CA SER A 83 -14.48 22.71 -5.29
C SER A 83 -13.58 21.58 -4.74
N LYS A 84 -13.20 20.64 -5.63
CA LYS A 84 -12.22 19.57 -5.33
C LYS A 84 -10.92 20.08 -4.69
N SER A 85 -10.53 21.32 -5.00
CA SER A 85 -9.34 21.96 -4.40
C SER A 85 -9.55 22.27 -2.91
N HIS A 86 -10.74 22.76 -2.53
CA HIS A 86 -11.09 23.05 -1.14
C HIS A 86 -11.12 21.76 -0.30
N ALA A 87 -11.75 20.69 -0.80
CA ALA A 87 -11.74 19.39 -0.13
C ALA A 87 -10.32 18.84 0.09
N ARG A 88 -9.41 19.04 -0.88
CA ARG A 88 -7.98 18.69 -0.71
C ARG A 88 -7.30 19.55 0.36
N ARG A 89 -7.61 20.86 0.40
CA ARG A 89 -7.07 21.78 1.40
C ARG A 89 -7.56 21.44 2.81
N VAL A 90 -8.85 21.13 2.99
CA VAL A 90 -9.42 20.69 4.28
C VAL A 90 -8.77 19.38 4.74
N LYS A 91 -8.64 18.39 3.85
CA LYS A 91 -7.95 17.12 4.19
C LYS A 91 -6.48 17.32 4.52
N ARG A 92 -5.80 18.28 3.89
CA ARG A 92 -4.40 18.61 4.21
C ARG A 92 -4.32 19.27 5.59
N LYS A 93 -5.15 20.28 5.86
CA LYS A 93 -5.23 20.93 7.18
C LYS A 93 -5.54 19.94 8.30
N ALA A 94 -6.53 19.06 8.11
CA ALA A 94 -6.88 18.03 9.09
C ALA A 94 -5.70 17.07 9.36
N LYS A 95 -4.96 16.67 8.31
CA LYS A 95 -3.76 15.83 8.47
C LYS A 95 -2.62 16.56 9.15
N GLU A 96 -2.42 17.84 8.84
CA GLU A 96 -1.44 18.69 9.52
C GLU A 96 -1.79 18.88 11.00
N GLN A 97 -3.08 19.05 11.33
CA GLN A 97 -3.55 19.11 12.72
C GLN A 97 -3.33 17.79 13.46
N ILE A 98 -3.57 16.63 12.83
CA ILE A 98 -3.32 15.33 13.50
C ILE A 98 -1.82 15.05 13.65
N ALA A 99 -1.00 15.40 12.66
CA ALA A 99 0.43 15.11 12.67
C ALA A 99 1.28 16.16 13.42
N SER A 100 0.78 17.39 13.59
CA SER A 100 1.50 18.52 14.19
C SER A 100 0.74 19.20 15.33
N GLY A 101 -0.50 18.81 15.63
CA GLY A 101 -1.43 19.52 16.51
C GLY A 101 -1.94 18.69 17.68
N LEU A 102 -1.09 17.82 18.26
CA LEU A 102 -1.35 17.28 19.60
C LEU A 102 -1.38 18.38 20.68
N GLY A 103 -0.92 19.59 20.38
CA GLY A 103 -0.92 20.74 21.30
C GLY A 103 -2.32 21.10 21.81
N ASP A 104 -3.35 21.06 20.95
CA ASP A 104 -4.72 21.39 21.39
C ASP A 104 -5.29 20.30 22.33
N MET A 105 -4.92 19.03 22.12
CA MET A 105 -5.25 17.95 23.04
C MET A 105 -4.45 18.03 24.33
N GLN A 106 -3.16 18.40 24.27
CA GLN A 106 -2.33 18.63 25.46
C GLN A 106 -2.86 19.80 26.30
N LEU A 107 -3.33 20.88 25.66
CA LEU A 107 -3.97 22.00 26.36
C LEU A 107 -5.30 21.61 26.99
N ALA A 108 -6.12 20.81 26.30
CA ALA A 108 -7.37 20.29 26.86
C ALA A 108 -7.11 19.30 28.02
N ILE A 109 -6.09 18.45 27.91
CA ILE A 109 -5.67 17.54 28.98
C ILE A 109 -5.12 18.32 30.17
N ALA A 110 -4.26 19.33 29.96
CA ALA A 110 -3.74 20.17 31.03
C ALA A 110 -4.85 20.93 31.78
N ALA A 111 -5.84 21.45 31.05
CA ALA A 111 -7.00 22.11 31.66
C ALA A 111 -7.90 21.14 32.47
N LEU A 112 -7.87 19.84 32.17
CA LEU A 112 -8.54 18.79 32.95
C LEU A 112 -7.69 18.29 34.12
N ASP A 113 -6.37 18.32 34.00
CA ASP A 113 -5.41 17.93 35.05
C ASP A 113 -5.39 18.95 36.20
N ASP A 114 -5.60 20.24 35.91
CA ASP A 114 -5.73 21.30 36.92
C ASP A 114 -7.00 21.16 37.81
N ASP A 115 -7.97 20.34 37.41
CA ASP A 115 -9.19 20.03 38.17
C ASP A 115 -9.11 18.67 38.94
N MET A 116 -7.96 17.98 38.91
CA MET A 116 -7.74 16.71 39.63
C MET A 116 -6.91 16.88 40.91
N PRO A 117 -7.32 16.30 42.07
CA PRO A 117 -6.53 16.37 43.29
C PRO A 117 -5.21 15.57 43.19
N PRO A 118 -4.12 16.03 43.84
CA PRO A 118 -2.75 15.54 43.64
C PRO A 118 -2.50 14.23 44.37
N ALA A 119 -3.01 13.11 43.85
CA ALA A 119 -2.82 11.79 44.47
C ALA A 119 -2.40 10.68 43.49
N VAL A 120 -2.17 10.95 42.20
CA VAL A 120 -1.88 9.89 41.20
C VAL A 120 -0.76 10.27 40.21
N GLN A 121 0.18 11.13 40.59
CA GLN A 121 1.27 11.58 39.69
C GLN A 121 2.53 10.70 39.67
N ASP A 122 2.59 9.59 40.42
CA ASP A 122 3.79 8.75 40.52
C ASP A 122 3.64 7.37 39.86
N SER A 123 3.50 7.30 38.53
CA SER A 123 3.73 6.02 37.82
C SER A 123 3.99 6.13 36.31
N VAL A 124 4.80 7.09 35.86
CA VAL A 124 5.23 7.12 34.44
C VAL A 124 6.73 7.41 34.35
N HIS A 125 7.54 6.38 34.57
CA HIS A 125 8.90 6.37 34.03
C HIS A 125 9.24 4.99 33.48
N SER A 126 9.71 4.99 32.24
CA SER A 126 10.32 3.87 31.50
C SER A 126 9.39 3.02 30.63
N THR A 127 9.25 3.38 29.35
CA THR A 127 9.46 2.48 28.21
C THR A 127 9.60 3.30 26.93
N GLU A 128 10.84 3.60 26.54
CA GLU A 128 11.18 3.89 25.16
C GLU A 128 11.13 2.57 24.36
N GLY A 129 10.25 2.49 23.37
CA GLY A 129 10.09 1.36 22.46
C GLY A 129 9.86 1.89 21.05
N ASN A 130 10.91 1.82 20.25
CA ASN A 130 11.04 2.43 18.93
C ASN A 130 10.32 1.58 17.87
N ASP A 131 9.09 1.95 17.50
CA ASP A 131 8.36 1.35 16.38
C ASP A 131 8.95 1.82 15.03
N THR A 132 10.08 1.21 14.65
CA THR A 132 10.49 1.19 13.24
C THR A 132 9.97 -0.07 12.58
N GLU A 133 8.77 0.02 12.03
CA GLU A 133 8.17 -0.98 11.16
C GLU A 133 9.08 -1.19 9.93
N SER A 134 9.92 -2.22 10.02
CA SER A 134 10.89 -2.60 9.01
C SER A 134 10.17 -3.12 7.77
N GLN A 135 10.01 -2.27 6.75
CA GLN A 135 9.63 -2.72 5.42
C GLN A 135 10.65 -3.72 4.90
N ILE A 136 10.24 -4.99 4.84
CA ILE A 136 10.99 -6.11 4.27
C ILE A 136 11.33 -5.77 2.82
N LYS A 137 12.58 -5.33 2.60
CA LYS A 137 13.14 -5.16 1.26
C LYS A 137 13.39 -6.58 0.73
N SER A 138 12.56 -7.02 -0.23
CA SER A 138 12.83 -8.24 -0.96
C SER A 138 14.14 -8.08 -1.74
N GLN A 139 15.20 -8.67 -1.19
CA GLN A 139 16.51 -8.79 -1.83
C GLN A 139 16.33 -9.67 -3.07
N THR A 140 16.24 -9.06 -4.25
CA THR A 140 16.36 -9.80 -5.51
C THR A 140 17.76 -10.35 -5.60
N LYS A 141 17.89 -11.66 -5.86
CA LYS A 141 19.18 -12.36 -5.92
C LYS A 141 20.13 -11.64 -6.90
N PRO A 142 21.39 -11.36 -6.51
CA PRO A 142 22.36 -10.78 -7.42
C PRO A 142 22.63 -11.77 -8.56
N GLY A 143 22.47 -11.32 -9.81
CA GLY A 143 22.76 -12.11 -11.02
C GLY A 143 21.57 -12.38 -11.96
N MET A 144 20.33 -12.09 -11.56
CA MET A 144 19.17 -12.20 -12.47
C MET A 144 19.00 -10.94 -13.32
N ILE A 145 19.63 -10.92 -14.49
CA ILE A 145 19.39 -9.91 -15.54
C ILE A 145 18.18 -10.38 -16.35
N GLY A 146 17.05 -9.68 -16.25
CA GLY A 146 15.88 -9.93 -17.11
C GLY A 146 14.52 -9.84 -16.42
N GLU A 147 14.45 -9.98 -15.09
CA GLU A 147 13.22 -9.81 -14.32
C GLU A 147 13.15 -8.43 -13.66
N GLY A 148 13.44 -7.39 -14.43
CA GLY A 148 13.23 -6.02 -13.99
C GLY A 148 11.73 -5.74 -13.86
N LYS A 149 11.30 -5.21 -12.72
CA LYS A 149 9.94 -4.73 -12.46
C LYS A 149 9.41 -3.99 -13.70
N LYS A 150 8.40 -4.52 -14.38
CA LYS A 150 7.66 -3.80 -15.45
C LYS A 150 7.08 -2.46 -14.94
N ALA A 151 7.03 -2.27 -13.62
CA ALA A 151 6.71 -1.01 -12.97
C ALA A 151 7.97 -0.17 -12.71
N THR A 152 8.01 1.03 -13.31
CA THR A 152 9.00 2.06 -12.97
C THR A 152 9.01 2.36 -11.47
N LEU A 153 10.15 2.80 -10.93
CA LEU A 153 10.25 3.32 -9.57
C LEU A 153 9.09 4.29 -9.24
N SER A 154 8.60 4.21 -8.00
CA SER A 154 7.51 5.08 -7.55
C SER A 154 7.93 6.55 -7.66
N LYS A 155 6.96 7.47 -7.75
CA LYS A 155 7.25 8.92 -7.86
C LYS A 155 8.12 9.41 -6.68
N SER A 156 7.90 8.90 -5.48
CA SER A 156 8.69 9.24 -4.30
C SER A 156 10.10 8.67 -4.35
N GLN A 157 10.26 7.43 -4.82
CA GLN A 157 11.59 6.83 -5.02
C GLN A 157 12.39 7.58 -6.07
N ARG A 158 11.77 7.97 -7.18
CA ARG A 158 12.42 8.80 -8.21
C ARG A 158 12.85 10.16 -7.65
N LYS A 159 12.01 10.81 -6.85
CA LYS A 159 12.37 12.08 -6.20
C LYS A 159 13.57 11.93 -5.26
N ARG A 160 13.59 10.88 -4.44
CA ARG A 160 14.73 10.60 -3.54
C ARG A 160 16.00 10.29 -4.33
N ALA A 161 15.90 9.49 -5.40
CA ALA A 161 17.04 9.20 -6.28
C ALA A 161 17.59 10.49 -6.93
N LEU A 162 16.72 11.36 -7.43
CA LEU A 162 17.14 12.65 -7.99
C LEU A 162 17.83 13.55 -6.96
N GLN A 163 17.33 13.59 -5.71
CA GLN A 163 17.96 14.37 -4.64
C GLN A 163 19.35 13.83 -4.28
N LEU A 164 19.50 12.51 -4.22
CA LEU A 164 20.81 11.88 -3.98
C LEU A 164 21.79 12.19 -5.11
N GLU A 165 21.35 12.08 -6.36
CA GLU A 165 22.20 12.40 -7.52
C GLU A 165 22.56 13.88 -7.59
N GLN A 166 21.65 14.79 -7.20
CA GLN A 166 21.94 16.22 -7.08
C GLN A 166 23.10 16.50 -6.11
N ILE A 167 23.14 15.79 -4.97
CA ILE A 167 24.22 15.93 -3.99
C ILE A 167 25.50 15.25 -4.49
N ARG A 168 25.37 14.09 -5.13
CA ARG A 168 26.49 13.27 -5.59
C ARG A 168 27.25 13.89 -6.75
N HIS A 169 26.55 14.48 -7.72
CA HIS A 169 27.14 15.01 -8.95
C HIS A 169 28.26 16.04 -8.71
N PRO A 170 28.09 17.09 -7.89
CA PRO A 170 29.18 18.04 -7.62
C PRO A 170 30.37 17.37 -6.91
N LEU A 171 30.12 16.37 -6.06
CA LEU A 171 31.19 15.65 -5.37
C LEU A 171 32.06 14.85 -6.36
N ILE A 172 31.43 14.21 -7.36
CA ILE A 172 32.16 13.52 -8.44
C ILE A 172 33.01 14.51 -9.24
N LEU A 173 32.44 15.66 -9.60
CA LEU A 173 33.15 16.69 -10.37
C LEU A 173 34.29 17.36 -9.59
N SER A 174 34.19 17.42 -8.27
CA SER A 174 35.26 17.96 -7.41
C SER A 174 36.52 17.08 -7.36
N ASN A 175 36.44 15.82 -7.81
CA ASN A 175 37.58 14.91 -7.79
C ASN A 175 38.52 15.18 -8.99
N PRO A 176 39.80 15.54 -8.75
CA PRO A 176 40.74 15.87 -9.82
C PRO A 176 41.05 14.66 -10.73
N ASP A 177 41.04 13.44 -10.18
CA ASP A 177 41.28 12.22 -10.95
C ASP A 177 40.11 11.93 -11.90
N PHE A 178 38.89 12.29 -11.49
CA PHE A 178 37.71 12.18 -12.34
C PHE A 178 37.72 13.21 -13.47
N ALA A 179 38.18 14.44 -13.19
CA ALA A 179 38.30 15.50 -14.19
C ALA A 179 39.38 15.21 -15.25
N SER A 180 40.49 14.57 -14.86
CA SER A 180 41.58 14.21 -15.77
C SER A 180 41.25 12.99 -16.64
N ASN A 181 40.77 11.89 -16.04
CA ASN A 181 40.36 10.69 -16.78
C ASN A 181 39.22 9.95 -16.07
N PRO A 182 37.96 10.19 -16.48
CA PRO A 182 36.79 9.62 -15.80
C PRO A 182 36.74 8.10 -15.96
N PHE A 183 37.13 7.55 -17.11
CA PHE A 183 37.09 6.11 -17.36
C PHE A 183 38.11 5.35 -16.53
N GLN A 184 39.32 5.89 -16.36
CA GLN A 184 40.35 5.29 -15.52
C GLN A 184 39.96 5.34 -14.03
N THR A 185 39.38 6.44 -13.58
CA THR A 185 38.86 6.60 -12.21
C THR A 185 37.70 5.64 -11.92
N ILE A 186 36.77 5.45 -12.87
CA ILE A 186 35.71 4.45 -12.75
C ILE A 186 36.29 3.03 -12.71
N ARG A 187 37.28 2.71 -13.57
CA ARG A 187 37.91 1.39 -13.61
C ARG A 187 38.61 1.04 -12.30
N THR A 188 39.41 1.96 -11.78
CA THR A 188 40.14 1.78 -10.50
C THR A 188 39.17 1.68 -9.32
N HIS A 189 38.14 2.54 -9.25
CA HIS A 189 37.10 2.43 -8.23
C HIS A 189 36.39 1.06 -8.30
N ALA A 190 36.01 0.60 -9.50
CA ALA A 190 35.37 -0.69 -9.67
C ALA A 190 36.27 -1.86 -9.25
N GLN A 191 37.56 -1.82 -9.60
CA GLN A 191 38.54 -2.81 -9.15
C GLN A 191 38.68 -2.83 -7.62
N ASN A 192 38.73 -1.66 -6.98
CA ASN A 192 38.89 -1.55 -5.53
C ASN A 192 37.64 -1.96 -4.74
N THR A 193 36.46 -1.76 -5.31
CA THR A 193 35.17 -1.95 -4.61
C THR A 193 34.49 -3.28 -4.96
N LEU A 194 34.52 -3.72 -6.22
CA LEU A 194 33.79 -4.94 -6.65
C LEU A 194 34.58 -6.24 -6.42
N LEU A 195 35.92 -6.20 -6.47
CA LEU A 195 36.74 -7.41 -6.28
C LEU A 195 36.75 -7.92 -4.82
N LYS A 196 36.36 -7.09 -3.85
CA LYS A 196 36.31 -7.45 -2.41
C LYS A 196 35.04 -8.22 -2.00
N HIS A 197 34.07 -8.36 -2.90
CA HIS A 197 32.82 -9.08 -2.65
C HIS A 197 32.78 -10.43 -3.38
N GLN A 198 33.92 -11.10 -3.51
CA GLN A 198 33.94 -12.51 -3.88
C GLN A 198 33.34 -13.31 -2.71
N ALA A 199 32.34 -14.15 -2.98
CA ALA A 199 31.75 -15.01 -1.96
C ALA A 199 32.86 -15.91 -1.38
N PRO A 200 32.93 -16.12 -0.05
CA PRO A 200 33.84 -17.09 0.51
C PRO A 200 33.54 -18.47 -0.11
N ALA A 201 34.61 -19.14 -0.54
CA ALA A 201 34.55 -20.47 -1.16
C ALA A 201 33.99 -21.52 -0.19
#